data_AF-A0A930GQQ6-F1
#
_entry.id   AF-A0A930GQQ6-F1
#
_cell.length_a   1.000
_cell.length_b   1.000
_cell.length_c   1.000
_cell.angle_alpha   90.00
_cell.angle_beta   90.00
_cell.angle_gamma   90.00
#
_symmetry.space_group_name_H-M   'P 1'
#
loop_
_entity.id
_entity.type
_entity.pdbx_description
1 polymer ?
#
loop_
_entity_poly.entity_id
_entity_poly.type
_entity_poly.pdbx_seq_one_letter_code
_entity_poly.pdbx_strand_id
1 'polypeptide(L)'
;YEIFGALFFGATKDLLNISNEAEKNVLVLRMRNVPAMDISGLEALEELLGICKKRNMTLILSHVNEQPMKVMEKAGFIEKAGRENFCENIDKALERARTLDK
;
A
#
# COMPACT_ATOMS: atom_id res chain seq x y z
N TYR A 1 5.42 -8.41 0.29
CA TYR A 1 6.63 -7.85 0.92
C TYR A 1 6.24 -7.24 2.25
N GLU A 2 7.06 -7.38 3.29
CA GLU A 2 6.83 -6.72 4.59
C GLU A 2 7.77 -5.52 4.71
N ILE A 3 7.20 -4.32 4.94
CA ILE A 3 7.97 -3.09 5.17
C ILE A 3 8.02 -2.85 6.68
N PHE A 4 9.22 -2.75 7.24
CA PHE A 4 9.44 -2.33 8.62
C PHE A 4 9.55 -0.81 8.70
N GLY A 5 8.98 -0.23 9.76
CA GLY A 5 8.82 1.22 9.96
C GLY A 5 10.11 2.03 9.87
N ALA A 6 9.94 3.31 9.51
CA ALA A 6 10.94 4.31 9.06
C ALA A 6 11.34 4.26 7.57
N LEU A 7 10.49 3.74 6.70
CA LEU A 7 10.72 3.70 5.25
C LEU A 7 9.81 4.66 4.50
N PHE A 8 10.21 5.93 4.38
CA PHE A 8 9.45 6.88 3.58
C PHE A 8 10.21 7.64 2.49
N PHE A 9 11.51 7.40 2.28
CA PHE A 9 12.20 8.00 1.11
C PHE A 9 13.25 7.11 0.43
N GLY A 10 13.83 6.14 1.17
CA GLY A 10 14.89 5.26 0.64
C GLY A 10 14.36 4.03 -0.11
N ALA A 11 13.61 3.15 0.56
CA ALA A 11 13.24 1.87 -0.04
C ALA A 11 12.02 1.92 -0.99
N THR A 12 11.36 3.06 -1.18
CA THR A 12 10.38 3.18 -2.29
C THR A 12 11.08 2.97 -3.63
N LYS A 13 12.31 3.48 -3.80
CA LYS A 13 13.14 3.23 -4.99
C LYS A 13 13.58 1.77 -5.13
N ASP A 14 13.81 1.06 -4.03
CA ASP A 14 14.17 -0.36 -4.07
C ASP A 14 12.94 -1.25 -4.35
N LEU A 15 11.78 -0.93 -3.76
CA LEU A 15 10.49 -1.55 -4.08
C LEU A 15 10.12 -1.41 -5.55
N LEU A 16 10.43 -0.26 -6.14
CA LEU A 16 10.23 0.03 -7.56
C LEU A 16 11.00 -0.92 -8.48
N ASN A 17 12.20 -1.37 -8.07
CA ASN A 17 13.04 -2.27 -8.86
C ASN A 17 12.63 -3.74 -8.72
N ILE A 18 12.02 -4.12 -7.59
CA ILE A 18 11.64 -5.51 -7.29
C ILE A 18 10.39 -5.96 -8.06
N SER A 19 9.55 -5.05 -8.52
CA SER A 19 8.29 -5.36 -9.22
C SER A 19 8.43 -5.65 -10.73
N ASN A 20 9.65 -5.83 -11.24
CA ASN A 20 9.90 -6.10 -12.67
C ASN A 20 9.68 -7.58 -13.10
N GLU A 21 9.12 -8.41 -12.22
CA GLU A 21 8.64 -9.75 -12.58
C GLU A 21 7.25 -9.64 -13.22
N ALA A 22 7.17 -9.97 -14.50
CA ALA A 22 6.05 -9.70 -15.43
C ALA A 22 4.68 -10.35 -15.10
N GLU A 23 4.47 -10.88 -13.90
CA GLU A 23 3.27 -11.66 -13.56
C GLU A 23 2.54 -11.20 -12.28
N LYS A 24 3.09 -10.26 -11.51
CA LYS A 24 2.46 -9.88 -10.23
C LYS A 24 1.54 -8.67 -10.39
N ASN A 25 0.22 -8.92 -10.42
CA ASN A 25 -0.82 -7.89 -10.55
C ASN A 25 -1.18 -7.20 -9.22
N VAL A 26 -0.59 -7.61 -8.08
CA VAL A 26 -0.99 -7.13 -6.74
C VAL A 26 0.23 -6.85 -5.85
N LEU A 27 0.22 -5.71 -5.15
CA LEU A 27 1.17 -5.34 -4.10
C LEU A 27 0.45 -5.23 -2.76
N VAL A 28 0.77 -6.12 -1.82
CA VAL A 28 0.29 -6.02 -0.43
C VAL A 28 1.34 -5.31 0.43
N LEU A 29 0.94 -4.21 1.07
CA LEU A 29 1.73 -3.44 2.01
C LEU A 29 1.20 -3.60 3.44
N ARG A 30 2.02 -4.19 4.31
CA ARG A 30 1.71 -4.38 5.74
C ARG A 30 2.13 -3.15 6.55
N MET A 31 1.17 -2.46 7.16
CA MET A 31 1.38 -1.22 7.93
C MET A 31 1.39 -1.40 9.45
N ARG A 32 1.43 -2.65 9.95
CA ARG A 32 1.40 -2.95 11.40
C ARG A 32 2.44 -2.15 12.20
N ASN A 33 3.62 -1.93 11.63
CA ASN A 33 4.74 -1.22 12.26
C ASN A 33 4.77 0.28 11.93
N VAL A 34 3.66 0.84 11.45
CA VAL A 34 3.49 2.26 11.13
C VAL A 34 2.44 2.84 12.10
N PRO A 35 2.84 3.24 13.32
CA PRO A 35 1.91 3.74 14.34
C PRO A 35 1.35 5.13 14.00
N ALA A 36 2.10 5.91 13.23
CA ALA A 36 1.72 7.25 12.80
C ALA A 36 2.24 7.55 11.39
N MET A 37 1.56 8.46 10.70
CA MET A 37 1.89 8.97 9.38
C MET A 37 1.59 10.47 9.31
N ASP A 38 2.43 11.21 8.59
CA ASP A 38 2.28 12.63 8.31
C ASP A 38 2.11 12.88 6.80
N ILE A 39 2.20 14.13 6.37
CA ILE A 39 2.04 14.52 4.96
C ILE A 39 3.10 13.85 4.08
N SER A 40 4.36 13.81 4.52
CA SER A 40 5.43 13.18 3.75
C SER A 40 5.22 11.67 3.59
N GLY A 41 4.74 11.00 4.63
CA GLY A 41 4.35 9.59 4.52
C GLY A 41 3.19 9.36 3.54
N LEU A 42 2.21 10.26 3.54
CA LEU A 42 1.10 10.20 2.60
C LEU A 42 1.57 10.45 1.14
N GLU A 43 2.41 11.46 0.90
CA GLU A 43 2.96 11.77 -0.44
C GLU A 43 3.69 10.55 -1.04
N ALA A 44 4.47 9.85 -0.23
CA ALA A 44 5.14 8.63 -0.65
C ALA A 44 4.17 7.47 -0.95
N LEU A 45 3.05 7.35 -0.21
CA LEU A 45 1.98 6.41 -0.55
C LEU A 45 1.26 6.80 -1.85
N GLU A 46 1.07 8.09 -2.11
CA GLU A 46 0.51 8.57 -3.38
C GLU A 46 1.41 8.25 -4.56
N GLU A 47 2.72 8.43 -4.40
CA GLU A 47 3.71 8.05 -5.41
C GLU A 47 3.64 6.53 -5.68
N LEU A 48 3.64 5.70 -4.62
CA LEU A 48 3.53 4.25 -4.72
C LEU A 48 2.25 3.81 -5.44
N LEU A 49 1.12 4.43 -5.12
CA LEU A 49 -0.16 4.17 -5.79
C LEU A 49 -0.09 4.56 -7.27
N GLY A 50 0.54 5.69 -7.60
CA GLY A 50 0.75 6.13 -8.98
C GLY A 50 1.59 5.14 -9.79
N ILE A 51 2.64 4.59 -9.19
CA ILE A 51 3.45 3.54 -9.79
C ILE A 51 2.61 2.27 -10.03
N CYS A 52 1.87 1.81 -9.02
CA CYS A 52 1.03 0.62 -9.14
C CYS A 52 0.05 0.78 -10.31
N LYS A 53 -0.63 1.93 -10.42
CA LYS A 53 -1.53 2.24 -11.54
C LYS A 53 -0.82 2.21 -12.90
N LYS A 54 0.37 2.80 -13.01
CA LYS A 54 1.17 2.77 -14.26
C LYS A 54 1.57 1.36 -14.69
N ARG A 55 1.73 0.46 -13.73
CA ARG A 55 2.09 -0.96 -13.95
C ARG A 55 0.89 -1.90 -13.98
N ASN A 56 -0.33 -1.37 -13.96
CA ASN A 56 -1.56 -2.14 -13.86
C ASN A 56 -1.61 -3.10 -12.64
N MET A 57 -0.99 -2.68 -11.54
CA MET A 57 -0.99 -3.39 -10.27
C MET A 57 -1.98 -2.77 -9.29
N THR A 58 -2.58 -3.61 -8.44
CA THR A 58 -3.43 -3.16 -7.33
C THR A 58 -2.65 -3.07 -6.03
N LEU A 59 -2.71 -1.92 -5.34
CA LEU A 59 -2.14 -1.74 -4.01
C LEU A 59 -3.17 -2.13 -2.95
N ILE A 60 -2.80 -3.03 -2.04
CA ILE A 60 -3.60 -3.46 -0.88
C ILE A 60 -2.84 -3.11 0.40
N LEU A 61 -3.52 -2.52 1.38
CA LEU A 61 -2.97 -2.13 2.67
C LEU A 61 -3.54 -3.03 3.76
N SER A 62 -2.69 -3.55 4.63
CA SER A 62 -3.12 -4.34 5.80
C SER A 62 -2.62 -3.75 7.10
N HIS A 63 -3.37 -3.95 8.19
CA HIS A 63 -3.01 -3.49 9.54
C HIS A 63 -2.72 -1.98 9.62
N VAL A 64 -3.53 -1.18 8.92
CA VAL A 64 -3.40 0.26 9.03
C VAL A 64 -3.93 0.70 10.39
N ASN A 65 -3.08 1.37 11.17
CA ASN A 65 -3.46 1.90 12.47
C ASN A 65 -4.43 3.08 12.34
N GLU A 66 -5.09 3.43 13.44
CA GLU A 66 -6.14 4.47 13.45
C GLU A 66 -5.65 5.85 12.99
N GLN A 67 -4.44 6.26 13.41
CA GLN A 67 -3.90 7.57 13.01
C GLN A 67 -3.61 7.65 11.50
N PRO A 68 -2.88 6.69 10.88
CA PRO A 68 -2.71 6.70 9.43
C PRO A 68 -4.02 6.57 8.65
N MET A 69 -4.99 5.77 9.14
CA MET A 69 -6.33 5.69 8.52
C MET A 69 -7.00 7.05 8.44
N LYS A 70 -7.01 7.82 9.54
CA LYS A 70 -7.61 9.17 9.57
C LYS A 70 -6.92 10.15 8.63
N VAL A 71 -5.59 10.07 8.52
CA VAL A 71 -4.83 10.94 7.58
C VAL A 71 -5.19 10.60 6.13
N MET A 72 -5.21 9.31 5.78
CA MET A 72 -5.58 8.85 4.44
C MET A 72 -7.03 9.16 4.07
N GLU A 73 -7.95 9.02 5.03
CA GLU A 73 -9.36 9.35 4.84
C GLU A 73 -9.56 10.84 4.55
N LYS A 74 -8.97 11.71 5.39
CA LYS A 74 -9.03 13.17 5.20
C LYS A 74 -8.43 13.62 3.87
N ALA A 75 -7.40 12.95 3.40
CA ALA A 75 -6.77 13.23 2.11
C ALA A 75 -7.50 12.63 0.90
N GLY A 76 -8.58 11.84 1.12
CA GLY A 76 -9.28 11.11 0.06
C GLY A 76 -8.45 9.99 -0.57
N PHE A 77 -7.34 9.59 0.06
CA PHE A 77 -6.46 8.54 -0.45
C PHE A 77 -7.17 7.18 -0.47
N ILE A 78 -8.01 6.92 0.53
CA ILE A 78 -8.78 5.67 0.63
C ILE A 78 -9.61 5.43 -0.64
N GLU A 79 -10.27 6.47 -1.16
CA GLU A 79 -11.05 6.36 -2.40
C GLU A 79 -10.14 6.17 -3.62
N LYS A 80 -9.00 6.87 -3.67
CA LYS A 80 -8.05 6.75 -4.78
C LYS A 80 -7.46 5.34 -4.90
N ALA A 81 -7.26 4.67 -3.77
CA ALA A 81 -6.70 3.31 -3.68
C ALA A 81 -7.77 2.21 -3.70
N GLY A 82 -9.05 2.55 -3.48
CA GLY A 82 -10.18 1.62 -3.37
C GLY A 82 -10.35 1.14 -1.93
N ARG A 83 -11.54 1.41 -1.35
CA ARG A 83 -11.86 1.06 0.04
C ARG A 83 -11.68 -0.44 0.33
N GLU A 84 -12.01 -1.28 -0.64
CA GLU A 84 -11.91 -2.73 -0.54
C GLU A 84 -10.47 -3.26 -0.48
N ASN A 85 -9.50 -2.40 -0.76
CA ASN A 85 -8.08 -2.71 -0.68
C ASN A 85 -7.47 -2.34 0.69
N PHE A 86 -8.29 -1.86 1.65
CA PHE A 86 -7.90 -1.66 3.04
C PHE A 86 -8.41 -2.83 3.88
N CYS A 87 -7.50 -3.70 4.28
CA CYS A 87 -7.80 -4.93 4.99
C CYS A 87 -7.36 -4.85 6.46
N GLU A 88 -8.14 -5.44 7.35
CA GLU A 88 -7.83 -5.49 8.78
C GLU A 88 -6.51 -6.20 9.09
N ASN A 89 -6.19 -7.26 8.36
CA ASN A 89 -5.04 -8.13 8.59
C ASN A 89 -4.47 -8.69 7.27
N ILE A 90 -3.40 -9.48 7.40
CA ILE A 90 -2.68 -10.02 6.24
C ILE A 90 -3.49 -11.10 5.53
N ASP A 91 -4.25 -11.91 6.28
CA ASP A 91 -5.07 -12.98 5.71
C ASP A 91 -6.15 -12.40 4.80
N LYS A 92 -6.86 -11.36 5.24
CA LYS A 92 -7.82 -10.62 4.42
C LYS A 92 -7.18 -9.94 3.21
N ALA A 93 -5.98 -9.40 3.36
CA ALA A 93 -5.26 -8.82 2.23
C ALA A 93 -4.86 -9.87 1.18
N LEU A 94 -4.47 -11.07 1.61
CA LEU A 94 -4.15 -12.19 0.72
C LEU A 94 -5.41 -12.78 0.07
N GLU A 95 -6.53 -12.87 0.80
CA GLU A 95 -7.84 -13.21 0.22
C GLU A 95 -8.21 -12.23 -0.90
N ARG A 96 -8.12 -10.91 -0.64
CA ARG A 96 -8.36 -9.88 -1.65
C ARG A 96 -7.42 -10.01 -2.84
N ALA A 97 -6.12 -10.22 -2.61
CA ALA A 97 -5.14 -10.40 -3.68
C ALA A 97 -5.51 -11.57 -4.61
N ARG A 98 -5.94 -12.71 -4.06
CA ARG A 98 -6.38 -13.88 -4.87
C ARG A 98 -7.60 -13.60 -5.73
N THR A 99 -8.47 -12.64 -5.37
CA THR A 99 -9.62 -12.25 -6.21
C THR A 99 -9.23 -11.42 -7.43
N LEU A 100 -8.00 -10.89 -7.44
CA LEU A 100 -7.47 -10.00 -8.49
C LEU A 100 -6.46 -10.72 -9.40
N ASP A 101 -5.96 -11.88 -8.98
CA ASP A 101 -5.09 -12.75 -9.76
C ASP A 101 -5.95 -13.49 -10.80
N LYS A 102 -5.83 -13.09 -12.06
CA LYS A 102 -6.53 -13.67 -13.22
C LYS A 102 -5.52 -14.09 -14.28
#